data_AF-A0A6C0E8K0-F1
#
_entry.id   AF-A0A6C0E8K0-F1
#
_cell.length_a   1.000
_cell.length_b   1.000
_cell.length_c   1.000
_cell.angle_alpha   90.00
_cell.angle_beta   90.00
_cell.angle_gamma   90.00
#
_symmetry.space_group_name_H-M   'P 1'
#
loop_
_entity.id
_entity.type
_entity.pdbx_description
1 polymer ?
#
loop_
_entity_poly.entity_id
_entity_poly.type
_entity_poly.pdbx_seq_one_letter_code
_entity_poly.pdbx_strand_id
1 'polypeptide(L)'
;MDSIIFSNQKLNQSSYNISLDVTPKVKNSGRQSKKSVEETHMKDEDNSDEKKINPYNFNNRFIKKSEIENILRRYGIFQTIHNLSLYQQAFTHDSYCWDHANQIMNRDSVQIVDKPEGSIELQDASYQRLEFLGDRVINLIISLYLFQRYPTQNEGFLTKIYSKIVDCKGLAKLARKVNFGQYLLVSRHLDEKNNARDKDNILEDSFEAFIGALFYDFNTKLNGFGYLTSSEFNSGPGFQICQKFILNLIEDEETGIDFVELISKDSNYKQMINTYFQKFNIKAKYQTTRNENIYIMENGQIIFGSEVEDPPTDFAFTDRIWWIQLKDNTGKIYSDSVGRDKQQTEQLAARKALLSLGRLETRQDHDFDDPELDKWLVVFNEKLNNGVIKHIYLSEETSND
;
A
#
# COMPACT_ATOMS: atom_id res chain seq x y z
N MET A 1 -42.06 31.42 7.00
CA MET A 1 -42.51 32.05 5.75
C MET A 1 -41.40 32.98 5.33
N ASP A 2 -40.67 32.63 4.28
CA ASP A 2 -40.12 33.55 3.29
C ASP A 2 -39.51 32.71 2.16
N SER A 3 -40.19 32.78 1.02
CA SER A 3 -39.92 32.07 -0.22
C SER A 3 -38.91 32.86 -1.07
N ILE A 4 -37.87 32.19 -1.56
CA ILE A 4 -37.05 32.72 -2.66
C ILE A 4 -37.23 31.82 -3.87
N ILE A 5 -37.83 32.42 -4.89
CA ILE A 5 -38.16 31.89 -6.21
C ILE A 5 -36.89 31.93 -7.07
N PHE A 6 -36.51 30.82 -7.68
CA PHE A 6 -35.52 30.81 -8.78
C PHE A 6 -36.23 30.61 -10.13
N SER A 7 -35.99 31.55 -11.03
CA SER A 7 -36.54 31.67 -12.37
C SER A 7 -35.94 30.65 -13.35
N ASN A 8 -36.80 29.94 -14.06
CA ASN A 8 -36.48 29.05 -15.17
C ASN A 8 -35.88 29.80 -16.38
N GLN A 9 -34.66 29.44 -16.79
CA GLN A 9 -34.18 29.69 -18.15
C GLN A 9 -34.05 28.36 -18.90
N LYS A 10 -34.83 28.26 -19.98
CA LYS A 10 -34.79 27.17 -20.96
C LYS A 10 -33.44 27.18 -21.67
N LEU A 11 -32.76 26.03 -21.71
CA LEU A 11 -31.66 25.76 -22.64
C LEU A 11 -32.04 24.59 -23.54
N ASN A 12 -31.85 24.83 -24.84
CA ASN A 12 -32.26 23.98 -25.96
C ASN A 12 -31.56 22.62 -25.96
N GLN A 13 -32.35 21.59 -26.29
CA GLN A 13 -31.88 20.25 -26.63
C GLN A 13 -31.17 20.26 -27.99
N SER A 14 -29.92 19.78 -28.04
CA SER A 14 -29.31 19.25 -29.26
C SER A 14 -28.79 17.84 -28.97
N SER A 15 -29.49 16.87 -29.52
CA SER A 15 -29.23 15.44 -29.48
C SER A 15 -27.91 15.05 -30.13
N TYR A 16 -27.02 14.42 -29.35
CA TYR A 16 -25.88 13.64 -29.87
C TYR A 16 -26.15 12.15 -29.60
N ASN A 17 -26.52 11.43 -30.66
CA ASN A 17 -26.59 9.98 -30.69
C ASN A 17 -25.17 9.42 -30.90
N ILE A 18 -24.67 8.62 -29.98
CA ILE A 18 -23.49 7.77 -30.20
C ILE A 18 -23.91 6.33 -29.89
N SER A 19 -24.16 5.56 -30.96
CA SER A 19 -24.27 4.10 -30.92
C SER A 19 -22.89 3.50 -30.72
N LEU A 20 -22.70 2.70 -29.67
CA LEU A 20 -21.53 1.84 -29.49
C LEU A 20 -21.93 0.42 -29.86
N ASP A 21 -21.56 0.02 -31.08
CA ASP A 21 -21.67 -1.33 -31.60
C ASP A 21 -20.25 -1.88 -31.70
N VAL A 22 -19.88 -2.84 -30.85
CA VAL A 22 -18.55 -3.47 -30.85
C VAL A 22 -18.71 -4.98 -30.85
N THR A 23 -18.76 -5.56 -32.05
CA THR A 23 -18.47 -6.97 -32.28
C THR A 23 -17.00 -7.15 -32.68
N PRO A 24 -16.26 -8.13 -32.14
CA PRO A 24 -14.86 -8.33 -32.50
C PRO A 24 -14.71 -9.04 -33.85
N LYS A 25 -13.91 -8.47 -34.75
CA LYS A 25 -13.51 -9.08 -36.03
C LYS A 25 -12.35 -10.05 -35.82
N VAL A 26 -12.62 -11.34 -36.02
CA VAL A 26 -11.63 -12.40 -36.25
C VAL A 26 -10.94 -12.14 -37.60
N LYS A 27 -9.59 -12.06 -37.62
CA LYS A 27 -8.79 -12.16 -38.84
C LYS A 27 -8.02 -13.48 -38.85
N ASN A 28 -8.59 -14.44 -39.56
CA ASN A 28 -7.85 -15.58 -40.13
C ASN A 28 -7.15 -15.10 -41.41
N SER A 29 -5.85 -15.37 -41.55
CA SER A 29 -5.22 -15.49 -42.86
C SER A 29 -4.13 -16.56 -42.80
N GLY A 30 -4.48 -17.75 -43.27
CA GLY A 30 -3.53 -18.81 -43.54
C GLY A 30 -2.72 -18.52 -44.81
N ARG A 31 -1.49 -19.04 -44.83
CA ARG A 31 -0.75 -19.35 -46.05
C ARG A 31 -0.15 -20.74 -45.91
N GLN A 32 -0.62 -21.66 -46.74
CA GLN A 32 0.02 -22.95 -47.02
C GLN A 32 1.03 -22.76 -48.16
N SER A 33 2.20 -23.38 -48.03
CA SER A 33 2.95 -23.95 -49.16
C SER A 33 3.81 -25.13 -48.70
N LYS A 34 3.83 -26.18 -49.53
CA LYS A 34 4.29 -27.55 -49.24
C LYS A 34 5.80 -27.75 -49.36
N LYS A 35 6.32 -28.65 -48.50
CA LYS A 35 7.37 -29.70 -48.62
C LYS A 35 8.53 -29.54 -49.62
N SER A 36 9.75 -29.72 -49.10
CA SER A 36 10.70 -30.76 -49.55
C SER A 36 11.65 -31.14 -48.40
N VAL A 37 11.95 -32.44 -48.31
CA VAL A 37 12.84 -33.08 -47.34
C VAL A 37 14.25 -33.11 -47.93
N GLU A 38 15.27 -32.75 -47.14
CA GLU A 38 16.63 -33.25 -47.29
C GLU A 38 17.34 -33.10 -45.93
N GLU A 39 17.70 -34.23 -45.32
CA GLU A 39 18.55 -34.33 -44.14
C GLU A 39 20.02 -34.13 -44.56
N THR A 40 20.80 -33.32 -43.82
CA THR A 40 22.14 -33.71 -43.32
C THR A 40 22.80 -32.61 -42.46
N HIS A 41 23.23 -33.06 -41.28
CA HIS A 41 24.37 -32.63 -40.44
C HIS A 41 24.60 -31.18 -40.00
N MET A 42 24.45 -31.01 -38.67
CA MET A 42 25.35 -30.34 -37.71
C MET A 42 25.94 -28.98 -38.09
N LYS A 43 25.52 -27.97 -37.31
CA LYS A 43 26.41 -27.09 -36.53
C LYS A 43 25.60 -26.45 -35.40
N ASP A 44 26.00 -26.78 -34.17
CA ASP A 44 25.75 -25.94 -32.99
C ASP A 44 26.37 -24.55 -33.21
N GLU A 45 25.81 -23.52 -32.54
CA GLU A 45 26.08 -22.05 -32.56
C GLU A 45 24.82 -21.31 -33.06
N ASP A 46 24.02 -20.57 -32.28
CA ASP A 46 24.26 -19.75 -31.10
C ASP A 46 23.09 -19.84 -30.11
N ASN A 47 23.38 -20.18 -28.86
CA ASN A 47 22.43 -20.13 -27.76
C ASN A 47 22.38 -18.69 -27.21
N SER A 48 21.60 -17.81 -27.83
CA SER A 48 21.13 -16.61 -27.13
C SER A 48 20.04 -17.05 -26.18
N ASP A 49 20.38 -17.33 -24.91
CA ASP A 49 19.39 -17.64 -23.89
C ASP A 49 18.37 -16.49 -23.83
N GLU A 50 17.19 -16.69 -24.44
CA GLU A 50 16.07 -15.76 -24.34
C GLU A 50 15.72 -15.66 -22.86
N LYS A 51 16.03 -14.52 -22.24
CA LYS A 51 15.71 -14.27 -20.84
C LYS A 51 14.20 -14.32 -20.67
N LYS A 52 13.71 -15.32 -19.93
CA LYS A 52 12.28 -15.50 -19.64
C LYS A 52 11.94 -15.09 -18.21
N ILE A 53 10.78 -14.47 -18.03
CA ILE A 53 10.23 -14.12 -16.71
C ILE A 53 8.90 -14.83 -16.48
N ASN A 54 8.70 -15.33 -15.25
CA ASN A 54 7.45 -15.95 -14.84
C ASN A 54 6.68 -15.04 -13.85
N PRO A 55 5.63 -14.34 -14.31
CA PRO A 55 4.79 -13.54 -13.42
C PRO A 55 3.74 -14.39 -12.68
N TYR A 56 3.40 -15.58 -13.17
CA TYR A 56 2.27 -16.39 -12.68
C TYR A 56 2.49 -16.92 -11.26
N ASN A 57 1.50 -16.71 -10.41
CA ASN A 57 1.54 -17.08 -9.01
C ASN A 57 0.41 -18.08 -8.68
N PHE A 58 0.78 -19.28 -8.24
CA PHE A 58 -0.18 -20.34 -7.90
C PHE A 58 -0.97 -20.08 -6.62
N ASN A 59 -0.54 -19.13 -5.79
CA ASN A 59 -1.28 -18.70 -4.60
C ASN A 59 -2.41 -17.73 -4.95
N ASN A 60 -2.48 -17.23 -6.19
CA ASN A 60 -3.53 -16.32 -6.61
C ASN A 60 -4.87 -17.05 -6.68
N ARG A 61 -5.91 -16.41 -6.14
CA ARG A 61 -7.28 -16.92 -6.19
C ARG A 61 -8.27 -15.77 -6.29
N PHE A 62 -9.20 -15.85 -7.24
CA PHE A 62 -10.29 -14.89 -7.30
C PHE A 62 -11.19 -14.98 -6.06
N ILE A 63 -11.60 -13.81 -5.57
CA ILE A 63 -12.73 -13.71 -4.65
C ILE A 63 -14.02 -14.14 -5.37
N LYS A 64 -14.87 -14.90 -4.67
CA LYS A 64 -16.16 -15.36 -5.19
C LYS A 64 -17.29 -14.43 -4.74
N LYS A 65 -18.38 -14.39 -5.52
CA LYS A 65 -19.60 -13.65 -5.16
C LYS A 65 -20.11 -13.95 -3.75
N SER A 66 -20.16 -15.23 -3.38
CA SER A 66 -20.60 -15.64 -2.03
C SER A 66 -19.71 -15.10 -0.92
N GLU A 67 -18.41 -14.96 -1.17
CA GLU A 67 -17.45 -14.47 -0.16
C GLU A 67 -17.62 -12.96 0.04
N ILE A 68 -17.81 -12.21 -1.04
CA ILE A 68 -18.14 -10.78 -0.98
C ILE A 68 -19.45 -10.59 -0.21
N GLU A 69 -20.50 -11.34 -0.56
CA GLU A 69 -21.80 -11.23 0.12
C GLU A 69 -21.71 -11.65 1.59
N ASN A 70 -20.86 -12.61 1.95
CA ASN A 70 -20.62 -12.98 3.35
C ASN A 70 -19.91 -11.86 4.12
N ILE A 71 -18.88 -11.23 3.52
CA ILE A 71 -18.21 -10.05 4.07
C ILE A 71 -19.23 -8.93 4.29
N LEU A 72 -20.05 -8.62 3.28
CA LEU A 72 -21.08 -7.59 3.37
C LEU A 72 -22.12 -7.89 4.47
N ARG A 73 -22.59 -9.14 4.57
CA ARG A 73 -23.55 -9.57 5.60
C ARG A 73 -22.98 -9.44 7.00
N ARG A 74 -21.69 -9.76 7.21
CA ARG A 74 -21.02 -9.58 8.50
C ARG A 74 -21.16 -8.14 8.99
N TYR A 75 -21.06 -7.17 8.09
CA TYR A 75 -21.17 -5.74 8.40
C TYR A 75 -22.56 -5.16 8.05
N GLY A 76 -23.61 -5.97 8.11
CA GLY A 76 -25.00 -5.51 8.07
C GLY A 76 -25.55 -5.10 6.70
N ILE A 77 -24.90 -5.51 5.61
CA ILE A 77 -25.36 -5.29 4.23
C ILE A 77 -25.91 -6.59 3.67
N PHE A 78 -27.17 -6.56 3.24
CA PHE A 78 -27.89 -7.75 2.76
C PHE A 78 -28.20 -7.70 1.27
N GLN A 79 -27.84 -6.60 0.61
CA GLN A 79 -27.97 -6.42 -0.82
C GLN A 79 -26.96 -7.30 -1.57
N THR A 80 -27.39 -7.82 -2.72
CA THR A 80 -26.52 -8.64 -3.59
C THR A 80 -25.72 -7.74 -4.52
N ILE A 81 -24.47 -8.11 -4.77
CA ILE A 81 -23.62 -7.41 -5.74
C ILE A 81 -24.12 -7.63 -7.17
N HIS A 82 -23.97 -6.62 -8.02
CA HIS A 82 -24.40 -6.67 -9.43
C HIS A 82 -23.24 -7.08 -10.35
N ASN A 83 -22.03 -6.61 -10.08
CA ASN A 83 -20.87 -6.84 -10.92
C ASN A 83 -19.68 -7.43 -10.14
N LEU A 84 -19.51 -8.75 -10.23
CA LEU A 84 -18.39 -9.47 -9.61
C LEU A 84 -17.02 -9.00 -10.11
N SER A 85 -16.90 -8.56 -11.38
CA SER A 85 -15.60 -8.20 -11.96
C SER A 85 -14.98 -6.97 -11.30
N LEU A 86 -15.79 -6.04 -10.77
CA LEU A 86 -15.30 -4.87 -10.04
C LEU A 86 -14.55 -5.30 -8.77
N TYR A 87 -15.09 -6.26 -8.04
CA TYR A 87 -14.49 -6.75 -6.82
C TYR A 87 -13.26 -7.61 -7.10
N GLN A 88 -13.26 -8.39 -8.19
CA GLN A 88 -12.06 -9.10 -8.63
C GLN A 88 -10.95 -8.12 -9.03
N GLN A 89 -11.29 -7.06 -9.78
CA GLN A 89 -10.37 -5.98 -10.14
C GLN A 89 -9.82 -5.25 -8.90
N ALA A 90 -10.64 -5.03 -7.87
CA ALA A 90 -10.21 -4.41 -6.62
C ALA A 90 -9.09 -5.18 -5.89
N PHE A 91 -8.94 -6.47 -6.17
CA PHE A 91 -7.85 -7.30 -5.63
C PHE A 91 -6.74 -7.58 -6.65
N THR A 92 -6.73 -6.93 -7.81
CA THR A 92 -5.71 -7.12 -8.84
C THR A 92 -4.64 -6.04 -8.75
N HIS A 93 -3.44 -6.42 -8.32
CA HIS A 93 -2.27 -5.52 -8.30
C HIS A 93 -1.71 -5.31 -9.72
N ASP A 94 -1.09 -4.15 -9.97
CA ASP A 94 -0.51 -3.81 -11.27
C ASP A 94 0.49 -4.88 -11.79
N SER A 95 1.30 -5.46 -10.90
CA SER A 95 2.24 -6.55 -11.15
C SER A 95 1.64 -7.79 -11.80
N TYR A 96 0.32 -7.99 -11.69
CA TYR A 96 -0.40 -9.11 -12.30
C TYR A 96 -1.26 -8.69 -13.51
N CYS A 97 -0.95 -7.54 -14.12
CA CYS A 97 -1.63 -7.03 -15.30
C CYS A 97 -0.77 -7.12 -16.56
N TRP A 98 -1.41 -7.29 -17.72
CA TRP A 98 -0.73 -7.31 -19.03
C TRP A 98 0.08 -6.05 -19.30
N ASP A 99 -0.46 -4.87 -18.96
CA ASP A 99 0.25 -3.60 -19.18
C ASP A 99 1.60 -3.55 -18.45
N HIS A 100 1.65 -3.99 -17.19
CA HIS A 100 2.90 -4.05 -16.42
C HIS A 100 3.85 -5.09 -17.00
N ALA A 101 3.33 -6.26 -17.37
CA ALA A 101 4.14 -7.34 -17.93
C ALA A 101 4.76 -6.92 -19.28
N ASN A 102 4.00 -6.25 -20.14
CA ASN A 102 4.48 -5.66 -21.39
C ASN A 102 5.57 -4.59 -21.17
N GLN A 103 5.44 -3.76 -20.12
CA GLN A 103 6.47 -2.79 -19.76
C GLN A 103 7.79 -3.46 -19.38
N ILE A 104 7.74 -4.54 -18.59
CA ILE A 104 8.94 -5.33 -18.23
C ILE A 104 9.55 -5.99 -19.47
N MET A 105 8.73 -6.64 -20.30
CA MET A 105 9.20 -7.28 -21.55
C MET A 105 9.98 -6.29 -22.43
N ASN A 106 9.43 -5.09 -22.61
CA ASN A 106 10.06 -4.04 -23.42
C ASN A 106 11.32 -3.46 -22.75
N ARG A 107 11.29 -3.21 -21.44
CA ARG A 107 12.41 -2.60 -20.70
C ARG A 107 13.61 -3.53 -20.63
N ASP A 108 13.37 -4.79 -20.29
CA ASP A 108 14.44 -5.75 -19.96
C ASP A 108 14.75 -6.70 -21.12
N SER A 109 14.06 -6.55 -22.26
CA SER A 109 14.18 -7.42 -23.45
C SER A 109 13.97 -8.90 -23.09
N VAL A 110 12.93 -9.16 -22.27
CA VAL A 110 12.56 -10.48 -21.78
C VAL A 110 11.24 -10.95 -22.36
N GLN A 111 11.03 -12.26 -22.40
CA GLN A 111 9.74 -12.85 -22.76
C GLN A 111 9.03 -13.39 -21.52
N ILE A 112 7.70 -13.31 -21.49
CA ILE A 112 6.89 -13.99 -20.46
C ILE A 112 6.77 -15.47 -20.83
N VAL A 113 6.93 -16.35 -19.85
CA VAL A 113 6.68 -17.79 -20.04
C VAL A 113 5.24 -18.05 -20.45
N ASP A 114 5.01 -19.15 -21.17
CA ASP A 114 3.64 -19.63 -21.41
C ASP A 114 2.91 -19.85 -20.08
N LYS A 115 1.62 -19.52 -20.04
CA LYS A 115 0.82 -19.66 -18.83
C LYS A 115 0.83 -21.10 -18.34
N PRO A 116 1.31 -21.39 -17.12
CA PRO A 116 1.24 -22.72 -16.54
C PRO A 116 -0.20 -23.23 -16.41
N GLU A 117 -0.37 -24.55 -16.47
CA GLU A 117 -1.66 -25.16 -16.15
C GLU A 117 -2.03 -24.88 -14.68
N GLY A 118 -3.28 -24.51 -14.42
CA GLY A 118 -3.78 -24.19 -13.07
C GLY A 118 -3.49 -22.77 -12.58
N SER A 119 -2.70 -21.95 -13.29
CA SER A 119 -2.53 -20.53 -12.93
C SER A 119 -3.63 -19.64 -13.53
N ILE A 120 -3.91 -18.54 -12.83
CA ILE A 120 -4.80 -17.47 -13.29
C ILE A 120 -4.08 -16.65 -14.37
N GLU A 121 -4.81 -16.31 -15.44
CA GLU A 121 -4.34 -15.45 -16.54
C GLU A 121 -3.95 -14.05 -16.03
N LEU A 122 -3.04 -13.36 -16.72
CA LEU A 122 -2.80 -11.94 -16.42
C LEU A 122 -4.06 -11.12 -16.71
N GLN A 123 -4.27 -10.07 -15.92
CA GLN A 123 -5.49 -9.26 -15.98
C GLN A 123 -5.31 -8.02 -16.86
N ASP A 124 -6.42 -7.51 -17.39
CA ASP A 124 -6.40 -6.31 -18.25
C ASP A 124 -6.37 -4.99 -17.44
N ALA A 125 -6.76 -5.03 -16.16
CA ALA A 125 -6.87 -3.83 -15.34
C ALA A 125 -6.53 -4.10 -13.87
N SER A 126 -5.81 -3.15 -13.27
CA SER A 126 -5.46 -3.13 -11.86
C SER A 126 -6.52 -2.40 -11.02
N TYR A 127 -6.36 -2.45 -9.70
CA TYR A 127 -7.21 -1.77 -8.74
C TYR A 127 -7.13 -0.24 -8.76
N GLN A 128 -6.11 0.37 -9.39
CA GLN A 128 -5.73 1.78 -9.21
C GLN A 128 -6.85 2.80 -9.46
N ARG A 129 -7.73 2.54 -10.43
CA ARG A 129 -8.87 3.44 -10.70
C ARG A 129 -9.97 3.32 -9.64
N LEU A 130 -10.14 2.14 -9.06
CA LEU A 130 -11.10 1.90 -7.99
C LEU A 130 -10.55 2.45 -6.67
N GLU A 131 -9.26 2.25 -6.40
CA GLU A 131 -8.51 2.85 -5.28
C GLU A 131 -8.73 4.36 -5.24
N PHE A 132 -8.43 5.06 -6.35
CA PHE A 132 -8.66 6.51 -6.47
C PHE A 132 -10.08 6.94 -6.09
N LEU A 133 -11.10 6.16 -6.46
CA LEU A 133 -12.50 6.46 -6.14
C LEU A 133 -12.81 6.15 -4.67
N GLY A 134 -12.33 5.02 -4.18
CA GLY A 134 -12.55 4.52 -2.84
C GLY A 134 -11.93 5.40 -1.76
N ASP A 135 -10.70 5.87 -1.96
CA ASP A 135 -10.01 6.83 -1.07
C ASP A 135 -10.91 8.03 -0.77
N ARG A 136 -11.49 8.66 -1.80
CA ARG A 136 -12.37 9.84 -1.61
C ARG A 136 -13.65 9.51 -0.86
N VAL A 137 -14.21 8.33 -1.10
CA VAL A 137 -15.42 7.85 -0.41
C VAL A 137 -15.12 7.59 1.07
N ILE A 138 -14.01 6.90 1.38
CA ILE A 138 -13.55 6.61 2.74
C ILE A 138 -13.32 7.92 3.50
N ASN A 139 -12.54 8.83 2.92
CA ASN A 139 -12.19 10.10 3.56
C ASN A 139 -13.43 10.92 3.95
N LEU A 140 -14.44 10.98 3.08
CA LEU A 140 -15.68 11.69 3.37
C LEU A 140 -16.48 10.99 4.48
N ILE A 141 -16.61 9.66 4.44
CA ILE A 141 -17.35 8.89 5.43
C ILE A 141 -16.71 9.02 6.82
N ILE A 142 -15.40 8.86 6.92
CA ILE A 142 -14.68 8.94 8.20
C ILE A 142 -14.71 10.38 8.73
N SER A 143 -14.54 11.38 7.87
CA SER A 143 -14.65 12.80 8.26
C SER A 143 -16.04 13.10 8.84
N LEU A 144 -17.11 12.67 8.16
CA LEU A 144 -18.49 12.85 8.64
C LEU A 144 -18.73 12.12 9.97
N TYR A 145 -18.25 10.89 10.07
CA TYR A 145 -18.36 10.08 11.28
C TYR A 145 -17.69 10.74 12.50
N LEU A 146 -16.44 11.21 12.35
CA LEU A 146 -15.71 11.86 13.44
C LEU A 146 -16.34 13.19 13.85
N PHE A 147 -16.81 13.98 12.87
CA PHE A 147 -17.54 15.21 13.13
C PHE A 147 -18.80 14.97 13.97
N GLN A 148 -19.53 13.88 13.70
CA GLN A 148 -20.74 13.52 14.45
C GLN A 148 -20.45 12.85 15.80
N ARG A 149 -19.42 11.99 15.87
CA ARG A 149 -19.06 11.27 17.09
C ARG A 149 -18.47 12.17 18.17
N TYR A 150 -17.74 13.22 17.76
CA TYR A 150 -17.03 14.12 18.67
C TYR A 150 -17.45 15.59 18.48
N PRO A 151 -18.74 15.94 18.70
CA PRO A 151 -19.30 17.24 18.34
C PRO A 151 -18.73 18.43 19.14
N THR A 152 -18.05 18.15 20.26
CA THR A 152 -17.45 19.17 21.13
C THR A 152 -15.95 19.33 20.94
N GLN A 153 -15.33 18.50 20.09
CA GLN A 153 -13.88 18.51 19.88
C GLN A 153 -13.48 19.49 18.78
N ASN A 154 -12.25 20.00 18.85
CA ASN A 154 -11.73 20.94 17.85
C ASN A 154 -11.17 20.23 16.61
N GLU A 155 -10.90 21.00 15.56
CA GLU A 155 -10.36 20.50 14.29
C GLU A 155 -9.06 19.69 14.48
N GLY A 156 -8.12 20.17 15.30
CA GLY A 156 -6.85 19.46 15.52
C GLY A 156 -7.01 18.07 16.14
N PHE A 157 -7.98 17.89 17.04
CA PHE A 157 -8.34 16.57 17.57
C PHE A 157 -8.93 15.67 16.48
N LEU A 158 -9.86 16.18 15.69
CA LEU A 158 -10.49 15.43 14.60
C LEU A 158 -9.46 15.01 13.56
N THR A 159 -8.60 15.92 13.12
CA THR A 159 -7.51 15.68 12.17
C THR A 159 -6.53 14.62 12.69
N LYS A 160 -6.16 14.67 13.98
CA LYS A 160 -5.28 13.67 14.60
C LYS A 160 -5.87 12.27 14.54
N ILE A 161 -7.15 12.10 14.88
CA ILE A 161 -7.82 10.79 14.86
C ILE A 161 -8.02 10.32 13.42
N TYR A 162 -8.52 11.22 12.57
CA TYR A 162 -8.75 10.97 11.16
C TYR A 162 -7.50 10.40 10.49
N SER A 163 -6.35 11.08 10.61
CA SER A 163 -5.11 10.65 9.97
C SER A 163 -4.62 9.28 10.43
N LYS A 164 -4.95 8.84 11.65
CA LYS A 164 -4.59 7.48 12.13
C LYS A 164 -5.54 6.38 11.65
N ILE A 165 -6.72 6.75 11.18
CA ILE A 165 -7.70 5.80 10.66
C ILE A 165 -7.47 5.60 9.16
N VAL A 166 -7.25 6.70 8.44
CA VAL A 166 -7.14 6.70 6.98
C VAL A 166 -5.69 6.62 6.48
N ASP A 167 -4.70 6.47 7.36
CA ASP A 167 -3.34 6.18 6.90
C ASP A 167 -3.18 4.72 6.48
N CYS A 168 -2.08 4.48 5.77
CA CYS A 168 -1.66 3.16 5.29
C CYS A 168 -1.75 2.07 6.35
N LYS A 169 -1.24 2.33 7.56
CA LYS A 169 -1.29 1.36 8.67
C LYS A 169 -2.73 1.10 9.12
N GLY A 170 -3.54 2.14 9.27
CA GLY A 170 -4.94 2.06 9.69
C GLY A 170 -5.79 1.25 8.72
N LEU A 171 -5.77 1.59 7.43
CA LEU A 171 -6.55 0.89 6.41
C LEU A 171 -6.03 -0.53 6.16
N ALA A 172 -4.71 -0.75 6.16
CA ALA A 172 -4.15 -2.10 6.07
C ALA A 172 -4.57 -2.98 7.24
N LYS A 173 -4.62 -2.43 8.47
CA LYS A 173 -5.12 -3.17 9.65
C LYS A 173 -6.57 -3.61 9.45
N LEU A 174 -7.44 -2.75 8.93
CA LEU A 174 -8.82 -3.12 8.60
C LEU A 174 -8.88 -4.20 7.52
N ALA A 175 -8.09 -4.07 6.45
CA ALA A 175 -8.00 -5.07 5.38
C ALA A 175 -7.59 -6.45 5.91
N ARG A 176 -6.62 -6.53 6.83
CA ARG A 176 -6.22 -7.77 7.50
C ARG A 176 -7.35 -8.38 8.32
N LYS A 177 -8.11 -7.55 9.05
CA LYS A 177 -9.24 -8.01 9.86
C LYS A 177 -10.37 -8.62 9.03
N VAL A 178 -10.56 -8.15 7.80
CA VAL A 178 -11.50 -8.74 6.83
C VAL A 178 -10.85 -9.86 5.99
N ASN A 179 -9.54 -10.12 6.19
CA ASN A 179 -8.75 -11.13 5.49
C ASN A 179 -8.70 -10.92 3.97
N PHE A 180 -8.40 -9.68 3.54
CA PHE A 180 -8.30 -9.31 2.12
C PHE A 180 -7.08 -9.90 1.41
N GLY A 181 -5.97 -10.11 2.13
CA GLY A 181 -4.70 -10.58 1.55
C GLY A 181 -4.81 -11.89 0.76
N GLN A 182 -5.72 -12.79 1.14
CA GLN A 182 -5.95 -14.07 0.46
C GLN A 182 -6.56 -13.91 -0.95
N TYR A 183 -7.16 -12.75 -1.26
CA TYR A 183 -7.84 -12.50 -2.54
C TYR A 183 -6.95 -11.77 -3.55
N LEU A 184 -5.78 -11.28 -3.12
CA LEU A 184 -4.88 -10.51 -3.96
C LEU A 184 -4.33 -11.34 -5.12
N LEU A 185 -4.34 -10.76 -6.31
CA LEU A 185 -3.64 -11.24 -7.48
C LEU A 185 -2.36 -10.42 -7.65
N VAL A 186 -1.23 -11.05 -7.34
CA VAL A 186 0.11 -10.44 -7.36
C VAL A 186 1.08 -11.33 -8.12
N SER A 187 2.13 -10.76 -8.70
CA SER A 187 3.16 -11.55 -9.37
C SER A 187 3.89 -12.44 -8.38
N ARG A 188 4.37 -13.59 -8.87
CA ARG A 188 5.12 -14.56 -8.06
C ARG A 188 6.30 -13.91 -7.34
N HIS A 189 7.09 -13.14 -8.07
CA HIS A 189 8.29 -12.49 -7.55
C HIS A 189 7.95 -11.45 -6.47
N LEU A 190 6.87 -10.68 -6.64
CA LEU A 190 6.46 -9.70 -5.65
C LEU A 190 6.02 -10.39 -4.34
N ASP A 191 5.29 -11.49 -4.46
CA ASP A 191 4.77 -12.25 -3.32
C ASP A 191 5.89 -12.98 -2.56
N GLU A 192 6.77 -13.70 -3.27
CA GLU A 192 7.87 -14.48 -2.67
C GLU A 192 8.92 -13.58 -1.99
N LYS A 193 9.22 -12.41 -2.56
CA LYS A 193 10.27 -11.52 -2.03
C LYS A 193 9.78 -10.58 -0.94
N ASN A 194 8.55 -10.08 -1.04
CA ASN A 194 8.07 -8.98 -0.21
C ASN A 194 6.84 -9.33 0.63
N ASN A 195 6.44 -10.60 0.67
CA ASN A 195 5.21 -11.06 1.33
C ASN A 195 4.02 -10.16 0.99
N ALA A 196 3.81 -9.95 -0.32
CA ALA A 196 2.94 -8.91 -0.85
C ALA A 196 1.52 -8.91 -0.26
N ARG A 197 1.02 -10.10 0.08
CA ARG A 197 -0.31 -10.31 0.65
C ARG A 197 -0.51 -9.75 2.06
N ASP A 198 0.58 -9.46 2.76
CA ASP A 198 0.58 -8.87 4.10
C ASP A 198 1.24 -7.49 4.12
N LYS A 199 1.54 -6.90 2.96
CA LYS A 199 2.19 -5.60 2.88
C LYS A 199 1.19 -4.47 3.08
N ASP A 200 1.49 -3.53 3.97
CA ASP A 200 0.56 -2.45 4.36
C ASP A 200 0.01 -1.68 3.16
N ASN A 201 0.87 -1.19 2.27
CA ASN A 201 0.42 -0.37 1.14
C ASN A 201 -0.46 -1.16 0.15
N ILE A 202 -0.17 -2.44 -0.09
CA ILE A 202 -1.01 -3.26 -1.00
C ILE A 202 -2.37 -3.54 -0.37
N LEU A 203 -2.39 -3.78 0.93
CA LEU A 203 -3.62 -4.03 1.68
C LEU A 203 -4.49 -2.78 1.78
N GLU A 204 -3.89 -1.62 2.05
CA GLU A 204 -4.51 -0.29 1.96
C GLU A 204 -5.15 -0.10 0.58
N ASP A 205 -4.37 -0.17 -0.50
CA ASP A 205 -4.86 0.05 -1.87
C ASP A 205 -6.04 -0.87 -2.20
N SER A 206 -5.95 -2.15 -1.81
CA SER A 206 -7.02 -3.13 -2.03
C SER A 206 -8.28 -2.84 -1.22
N PHE A 207 -8.13 -2.27 -0.02
CA PHE A 207 -9.25 -1.86 0.80
C PHE A 207 -9.97 -0.67 0.17
N GLU A 208 -9.23 0.34 -0.25
CA GLU A 208 -9.76 1.49 -0.97
C GLU A 208 -10.46 1.04 -2.26
N ALA A 209 -9.80 0.20 -3.05
CA ALA A 209 -10.38 -0.32 -4.27
C ALA A 209 -11.64 -1.15 -4.04
N PHE A 210 -11.73 -1.92 -2.95
CA PHE A 210 -12.94 -2.64 -2.58
C PHE A 210 -14.09 -1.67 -2.27
N ILE A 211 -13.82 -0.58 -1.54
CA ILE A 211 -14.81 0.47 -1.29
C ILE A 211 -15.20 1.18 -2.59
N GLY A 212 -14.25 1.42 -3.49
CA GLY A 212 -14.51 1.97 -4.83
C GLY A 212 -15.41 1.05 -5.66
N ALA A 213 -15.15 -0.26 -5.64
CA ALA A 213 -15.99 -1.27 -6.28
C ALA A 213 -17.40 -1.28 -5.71
N LEU A 214 -17.53 -1.27 -4.37
CA LEU A 214 -18.81 -1.26 -3.67
C LEU A 214 -19.63 0.00 -4.01
N PHE A 215 -18.98 1.16 -3.97
CA PHE A 215 -19.60 2.43 -4.30
C PHE A 215 -20.10 2.43 -5.75
N TYR A 216 -19.28 1.98 -6.69
CA TYR A 216 -19.63 1.97 -8.11
C TYR A 216 -20.72 0.95 -8.42
N ASP A 217 -20.59 -0.29 -7.93
CA ASP A 217 -21.55 -1.39 -8.17
C ASP A 217 -22.97 -1.02 -7.76
N PHE A 218 -23.12 -0.36 -6.61
CA PHE A 218 -24.42 0.08 -6.09
C PHE A 218 -24.87 1.46 -6.58
N ASN A 219 -24.04 2.20 -7.31
CA ASN A 219 -24.43 3.44 -7.98
C ASN A 219 -24.82 3.22 -9.46
N THR A 220 -24.48 2.08 -10.04
CA THR A 220 -24.86 1.78 -11.43
C THR A 220 -26.36 1.46 -11.56
N LYS A 221 -27.10 2.45 -12.11
CA LYS A 221 -28.49 2.38 -12.62
C LYS A 221 -29.51 1.70 -11.70
N LEU A 222 -30.13 2.50 -10.83
CA LEU A 222 -31.48 2.23 -10.35
C LEU A 222 -32.45 2.31 -11.53
N ASN A 223 -32.77 1.17 -12.15
CA ASN A 223 -33.87 1.10 -13.10
C ASN A 223 -35.20 1.12 -12.33
N GLY A 224 -35.84 2.28 -12.22
CA GLY A 224 -37.30 2.36 -12.06
C GLY A 224 -37.83 3.13 -10.85
N PHE A 225 -38.72 4.07 -11.19
CA PHE A 225 -39.79 4.68 -10.40
C PHE A 225 -39.43 5.37 -9.07
N GLY A 226 -39.16 6.68 -9.14
CA GLY A 226 -39.45 7.59 -8.03
C GLY A 226 -38.33 8.57 -7.63
N TYR A 227 -37.12 8.38 -8.15
CA TYR A 227 -36.02 9.34 -8.00
C TYR A 227 -35.64 9.88 -9.38
N LEU A 228 -35.11 11.11 -9.39
CA LEU A 228 -34.58 11.79 -10.58
C LEU A 228 -33.82 10.78 -11.45
N THR A 229 -34.17 10.71 -12.73
CA THR A 229 -33.77 9.61 -13.61
C THR A 229 -32.26 9.45 -13.70
N SER A 230 -31.78 8.21 -13.89
CA SER A 230 -30.35 7.85 -14.03
C SER A 230 -29.60 8.57 -15.17
N SER A 231 -30.28 9.40 -15.97
CA SER A 231 -29.68 10.29 -16.97
C SER A 231 -29.19 11.62 -16.39
N GLU A 232 -29.59 11.97 -15.16
CA GLU A 232 -29.30 13.28 -14.54
C GLU A 232 -28.28 13.19 -13.39
N PHE A 233 -28.14 12.01 -12.77
CA PHE A 233 -27.23 11.79 -11.64
C PHE A 233 -26.45 10.49 -11.80
N ASN A 234 -25.14 10.57 -11.53
CA ASN A 234 -24.25 9.42 -11.46
C ASN A 234 -24.18 8.81 -10.03
N SER A 235 -25.12 9.17 -9.14
CA SER A 235 -25.14 8.77 -7.74
C SER A 235 -26.42 7.99 -7.39
N GLY A 236 -26.25 6.92 -6.60
CA GLY A 236 -27.30 6.04 -6.11
C GLY A 236 -27.07 5.66 -4.64
N PRO A 237 -27.56 4.50 -4.16
CA PRO A 237 -27.41 4.07 -2.77
C PRO A 237 -25.98 3.66 -2.39
N GLY A 238 -25.03 3.66 -3.33
CA GLY A 238 -23.66 3.21 -3.10
C GLY A 238 -22.96 3.94 -1.96
N PHE A 239 -23.17 5.25 -1.81
CA PHE A 239 -22.61 5.98 -0.66
C PHE A 239 -23.14 5.45 0.69
N GLN A 240 -24.46 5.21 0.78
CA GLN A 240 -25.08 4.71 2.02
C GLN A 240 -24.61 3.30 2.35
N ILE A 241 -24.39 2.47 1.34
CA ILE A 241 -23.87 1.11 1.50
C ILE A 241 -22.42 1.16 1.99
N CYS A 242 -21.55 1.97 1.37
CA CYS A 242 -20.18 2.17 1.84
C CYS A 242 -20.14 2.74 3.25
N GLN A 243 -20.99 3.72 3.56
CA GLN A 243 -21.10 4.30 4.90
C GLN A 243 -21.46 3.22 5.92
N LYS A 244 -22.50 2.43 5.65
CA LYS A 244 -22.91 1.35 6.56
C LYS A 244 -21.81 0.31 6.75
N PHE A 245 -21.15 -0.11 5.67
CA PHE A 245 -20.03 -1.06 5.73
C PHE A 245 -18.91 -0.55 6.63
N ILE A 246 -18.40 0.65 6.35
CA ILE A 246 -17.26 1.24 7.05
C ILE A 246 -17.59 1.48 8.51
N LEU A 247 -18.76 2.07 8.82
CA LEU A 247 -19.15 2.34 10.20
C LEU A 247 -19.28 1.06 11.04
N ASN A 248 -19.92 0.03 10.48
CA ASN A 248 -20.06 -1.24 11.17
C ASN A 248 -18.71 -1.93 11.32
N LEU A 249 -17.81 -1.81 10.35
CA LEU A 249 -16.46 -2.38 10.42
C LEU A 249 -15.62 -1.68 11.51
N ILE A 250 -15.57 -0.34 11.54
CA ILE A 250 -14.70 0.38 12.49
C ILE A 250 -15.23 0.33 13.94
N GLU A 251 -16.52 0.07 14.14
CA GLU A 251 -17.16 -0.08 15.47
C GLU A 251 -17.33 -1.56 15.88
N ASP A 252 -16.94 -2.51 15.03
CA ASP A 252 -17.06 -3.93 15.35
C ASP A 252 -16.15 -4.30 16.53
N GLU A 253 -16.67 -5.10 17.47
CA GLU A 253 -15.93 -5.43 18.71
C GLU A 253 -14.66 -6.27 18.44
N GLU A 254 -14.64 -7.07 17.36
CA GLU A 254 -13.51 -7.97 17.04
C GLU A 254 -12.54 -7.37 16.01
N THR A 255 -13.10 -6.63 15.05
CA THR A 255 -12.42 -6.15 13.84
C THR A 255 -12.25 -4.64 13.79
N GLY A 256 -12.96 -3.90 14.64
CA GLY A 256 -12.96 -2.46 14.67
C GLY A 256 -11.73 -1.82 15.30
N ILE A 257 -11.83 -0.50 15.41
CA ILE A 257 -10.75 0.37 15.88
C ILE A 257 -10.93 0.59 17.38
N ASP A 258 -9.87 0.34 18.15
CA ASP A 258 -9.81 0.77 19.54
C ASP A 258 -9.61 2.30 19.59
N PHE A 259 -10.71 3.04 19.65
CA PHE A 259 -10.67 4.49 19.76
C PHE A 259 -10.00 4.98 21.04
N VAL A 260 -10.05 4.21 22.14
CA VAL A 260 -9.41 4.58 23.40
C VAL A 260 -7.89 4.53 23.23
N GLU A 261 -7.38 3.46 22.65
CA GLU A 261 -5.96 3.33 22.28
C GLU A 261 -5.55 4.43 21.30
N LEU A 262 -6.35 4.67 20.26
CA LEU A 262 -6.06 5.63 19.20
C LEU A 262 -5.99 7.07 19.71
N ILE A 263 -6.88 7.44 20.64
CA ILE A 263 -6.89 8.76 21.30
C ILE A 263 -5.73 8.87 22.29
N SER A 264 -5.48 7.82 23.08
CA SER A 264 -4.50 7.85 24.17
C SER A 264 -3.05 7.83 23.68
N LYS A 265 -2.78 7.22 22.52
CA LYS A 265 -1.43 7.22 21.93
C LYS A 265 -1.09 8.59 21.36
N ASP A 266 -0.08 9.27 21.91
CA ASP A 266 0.51 10.45 21.29
C ASP A 266 1.86 10.10 20.63
N SER A 267 1.81 9.74 19.35
CA SER A 267 2.98 9.31 18.59
C SER A 267 3.75 10.46 17.93
N ASN A 268 3.35 11.72 18.17
CA ASN A 268 4.06 12.88 17.60
C ASN A 268 5.24 13.33 18.48
N TYR A 269 6.17 12.39 18.71
CA TYR A 269 7.35 12.60 19.54
C TYR A 269 8.23 13.75 19.03
N LYS A 270 8.31 13.94 17.70
CA LYS A 270 9.01 15.08 17.10
C LYS A 270 8.43 16.41 17.54
N GLN A 271 7.10 16.57 17.54
CA GLN A 271 6.47 17.80 18.02
C GLN A 271 6.67 17.98 19.53
N MET A 272 6.55 16.92 20.31
CA MET A 272 6.77 16.95 21.76
C MET A 272 8.19 17.42 22.11
N ILE A 273 9.22 16.86 21.47
CA ILE A 273 10.61 17.25 21.74
C ILE A 273 10.92 18.66 21.25
N ASN A 274 10.39 19.06 20.08
CA ASN A 274 10.55 20.43 19.58
C ASN A 274 9.90 21.44 20.55
N THR A 275 8.71 21.14 21.05
CA THR A 275 8.01 21.99 22.04
C THR A 275 8.81 22.08 23.35
N TYR A 276 9.42 20.98 23.79
CA TYR A 276 10.28 20.96 24.97
C TYR A 276 11.55 21.80 24.75
N PHE A 277 12.27 21.59 23.64
CA PHE A 277 13.50 22.29 23.30
C PHE A 277 13.31 23.79 23.10
N GLN A 278 12.17 24.21 22.54
CA GLN A 278 11.83 25.64 22.41
C GLN A 278 11.86 26.39 23.75
N LYS A 279 11.46 25.75 24.86
CA LYS A 279 11.51 26.37 26.20
C LYS A 279 12.93 26.75 26.65
N PHE A 280 13.94 26.12 26.06
CA PHE A 280 15.36 26.32 26.36
C PHE A 280 16.13 26.96 25.20
N ASN A 281 15.43 27.45 24.17
CA ASN A 281 16.04 27.98 22.94
C ASN A 281 16.96 26.96 22.23
N ILE A 282 16.65 25.67 22.38
CA ILE A 282 17.33 24.55 21.73
C ILE A 282 16.60 24.25 20.41
N LYS A 283 17.33 23.93 19.34
CA LYS A 283 16.75 23.47 18.07
C LYS A 283 17.09 22.01 17.80
N ALA A 284 16.07 21.17 17.69
CA ALA A 284 16.26 19.76 17.35
C ALA A 284 16.67 19.61 15.88
N LYS A 285 17.72 18.84 15.62
CA LYS A 285 18.23 18.50 14.29
C LYS A 285 18.36 16.99 14.16
N TYR A 286 17.68 16.43 13.18
CA TYR A 286 17.79 15.01 12.81
C TYR A 286 18.86 14.87 11.74
N GLN A 287 19.89 14.07 12.01
CA GLN A 287 20.99 13.83 11.10
C GLN A 287 21.07 12.34 10.80
N THR A 288 20.99 11.98 9.51
CA THR A 288 21.32 10.63 9.07
C THR A 288 22.83 10.44 9.18
N THR A 289 23.27 9.52 10.03
CA THR A 289 24.70 9.19 10.18
C THR A 289 25.15 8.16 9.19
N ARG A 290 24.29 7.18 8.92
CA ARG A 290 24.57 6.09 7.97
C ARG A 290 23.28 5.74 7.24
N ASN A 291 23.46 5.33 5.99
CA ASN A 291 22.43 4.71 5.20
C ASN A 291 23.04 3.45 4.62
N GLU A 292 22.47 2.30 4.97
CA GLU A 292 23.01 0.98 4.62
C GLU A 292 21.94 0.25 3.84
N ASN A 293 22.30 -0.31 2.68
CA ASN A 293 21.46 -1.30 2.04
C ASN A 293 21.77 -2.66 2.65
N ILE A 294 20.74 -3.42 3.01
CA ILE A 294 20.85 -4.83 3.31
C ILE A 294 20.57 -5.61 2.04
N TYR A 295 21.40 -6.61 1.76
CA TYR A 295 21.16 -7.63 0.75
C TYR A 295 21.05 -8.98 1.45
N ILE A 296 19.94 -9.69 1.23
CA ILE A 296 19.77 -11.07 1.65
C ILE A 296 20.01 -11.93 0.42
N MET A 297 21.10 -12.71 0.44
CA MET A 297 21.51 -13.61 -0.62
C MET A 297 20.55 -14.81 -0.71
N GLU A 298 20.50 -15.49 -1.86
CA GLU A 298 19.65 -16.68 -2.03
C GLU A 298 19.94 -17.80 -1.02
N ASN A 299 21.19 -17.88 -0.52
CA ASN A 299 21.61 -18.82 0.51
C ASN A 299 21.27 -18.36 1.95
N GLY A 300 20.55 -17.25 2.12
CA GLY A 300 20.17 -16.69 3.42
C GLY A 300 21.25 -15.82 4.08
N GLN A 301 22.41 -15.63 3.45
CA GLN A 301 23.47 -14.76 3.97
C GLN A 301 23.04 -13.28 3.90
N ILE A 302 23.26 -12.53 4.98
CA ILE A 302 22.97 -11.10 5.04
C ILE A 302 24.25 -10.31 4.75
N ILE A 303 24.23 -9.43 3.77
CA ILE A 303 25.34 -8.53 3.41
C ILE A 303 24.89 -7.08 3.61
N PHE A 304 25.75 -6.26 4.22
CA PHE A 304 25.51 -4.84 4.42
C PHE A 304 26.34 -4.05 3.41
N GLY A 305 25.70 -3.16 2.65
CA GLY A 305 26.35 -2.28 1.68
C GLY A 305 26.31 -0.84 2.17
N SER A 306 27.43 -0.34 2.67
CA SER A 306 27.70 1.10 2.81
C SER A 306 28.91 1.58 2.01
N GLU A 307 29.74 0.68 1.44
CA GLU A 307 31.06 1.03 0.88
C GLU A 307 31.54 0.13 -0.29
N VAL A 308 30.68 -0.69 -0.91
CA VAL A 308 31.10 -1.60 -2.00
C VAL A 308 30.59 -1.08 -3.35
N GLU A 309 31.50 -0.96 -4.32
CA GLU A 309 31.21 -0.80 -5.74
C GLU A 309 30.23 -1.89 -6.20
N ASP A 310 29.14 -1.45 -6.82
CA ASP A 310 28.00 -2.23 -7.32
C ASP A 310 27.27 -3.17 -6.33
N PRO A 311 25.92 -3.20 -6.35
CA PRO A 311 25.17 -4.17 -5.55
C PRO A 311 25.55 -5.61 -5.95
N PRO A 312 25.47 -6.60 -5.02
CA PRO A 312 25.59 -8.01 -5.39
C PRO A 312 24.59 -8.33 -6.50
N THR A 313 24.90 -9.27 -7.40
CA THR A 313 23.97 -9.66 -8.47
C THR A 313 23.04 -10.82 -8.07
N ASP A 314 23.38 -11.53 -6.99
CA ASP A 314 22.77 -12.77 -6.51
C ASP A 314 22.01 -12.59 -5.17
N PHE A 315 21.38 -11.43 -4.96
CA PHE A 315 20.50 -11.21 -3.81
C PHE A 315 19.04 -11.58 -4.09
N ALA A 316 18.42 -12.28 -3.14
CA ALA A 316 16.99 -12.55 -3.13
C ALA A 316 16.20 -11.30 -2.76
N PHE A 317 16.64 -10.55 -1.75
CA PHE A 317 15.92 -9.41 -1.19
C PHE A 317 16.88 -8.27 -0.84
N THR A 318 16.39 -7.03 -0.93
CA THR A 318 17.14 -5.85 -0.47
C THR A 318 16.24 -4.90 0.28
N ASP A 319 16.78 -4.31 1.35
CA ASP A 319 16.11 -3.28 2.14
C ASP A 319 17.07 -2.15 2.47
N ARG A 320 16.55 -1.03 2.94
CA ARG A 320 17.32 0.13 3.34
C ARG A 320 17.17 0.41 4.82
N ILE A 321 18.30 0.61 5.50
CA ILE A 321 18.35 1.01 6.90
C ILE A 321 18.83 2.45 7.03
N TRP A 322 18.08 3.22 7.80
CA TRP A 322 18.41 4.59 8.20
C TRP A 322 18.93 4.60 9.62
N TRP A 323 20.14 5.11 9.82
CA TRP A 323 20.67 5.45 11.13
C TRP A 323 20.50 6.94 11.37
N ILE A 324 19.75 7.32 12.39
CA ILE A 324 19.39 8.72 12.65
C ILE A 324 19.76 9.10 14.07
N GLN A 325 20.48 10.21 14.18
CA GLN A 325 20.79 10.87 15.44
C GLN A 325 19.93 12.13 15.62
N LEU A 326 19.46 12.34 16.84
CA LEU A 326 18.88 13.62 17.25
C LEU A 326 19.93 14.44 18.00
N LYS A 327 20.23 15.62 17.46
CA LYS A 327 21.19 16.57 18.04
C LYS A 327 20.55 17.92 18.25
N ASP A 328 21.14 18.74 19.10
CA ASP A 328 20.81 20.16 19.14
C ASP A 328 21.69 21.03 18.22
N ASN A 329 21.41 22.33 18.23
CA ASN A 329 22.17 23.34 17.49
C ASN A 329 23.62 23.52 17.97
N THR A 330 24.01 22.98 19.12
CA THR A 330 25.40 22.96 19.59
C THR A 330 26.14 21.68 19.20
N GLY A 331 25.43 20.69 18.64
CA GLY A 331 25.98 19.39 18.25
C GLY A 331 25.85 18.31 19.32
N LYS A 332 25.34 18.62 20.52
CA LYS A 332 25.09 17.64 21.57
C LYS A 332 24.05 16.62 21.10
N ILE A 333 24.37 15.34 21.28
CA ILE A 333 23.52 14.20 20.89
C ILE A 333 22.58 13.82 22.04
N TYR A 334 21.31 13.59 21.73
CA TYR A 334 20.28 13.20 22.71
C TYR A 334 19.83 11.75 22.56
N SER A 335 19.93 11.19 21.35
CA SER A 335 19.52 9.82 21.06
C SER A 335 20.00 9.35 19.69
N ASP A 336 20.16 8.02 19.56
CA ASP A 336 20.40 7.31 18.31
C ASP A 336 19.28 6.29 18.04
N SER A 337 18.91 6.18 16.76
CA SER A 337 17.82 5.31 16.31
C SER A 337 18.14 4.72 14.95
N VAL A 338 17.52 3.57 14.68
CA VAL A 338 17.68 2.82 13.45
C VAL A 338 16.32 2.31 13.00
N GLY A 339 16.06 2.30 11.70
CA GLY A 339 14.79 1.86 11.15
C GLY A 339 14.77 1.81 9.63
N ARG A 340 13.74 1.17 9.07
CA ARG A 340 13.56 1.00 7.61
C ARG A 340 12.89 2.18 6.93
N ASP A 341 12.04 2.91 7.65
CA ASP A 341 11.45 4.18 7.20
C ASP A 341 12.12 5.37 7.89
N LYS A 342 12.56 6.35 7.09
CA LYS A 342 13.27 7.52 7.60
C LYS A 342 12.43 8.33 8.58
N GLN A 343 11.15 8.58 8.27
CA GLN A 343 10.30 9.45 9.09
C GLN A 343 9.94 8.79 10.43
N GLN A 344 9.61 7.50 10.42
CA GLN A 344 9.39 6.70 11.64
C GLN A 344 10.66 6.63 12.48
N THR A 345 11.83 6.49 11.85
CA THR A 345 13.12 6.47 12.56
C THR A 345 13.38 7.83 13.24
N GLU A 346 13.04 8.95 12.61
CA GLU A 346 13.12 10.28 13.26
C GLU A 346 12.16 10.40 14.46
N GLN A 347 10.94 9.85 14.37
CA GLN A 347 10.02 9.79 15.51
C GLN A 347 10.58 8.91 16.64
N LEU A 348 11.22 7.79 16.32
CA LEU A 348 11.87 6.91 17.29
C LEU A 348 13.04 7.62 18.00
N ALA A 349 13.87 8.37 17.25
CA ALA A 349 14.91 9.21 17.83
C ALA A 349 14.30 10.20 18.85
N ALA A 350 13.26 10.92 18.43
CA ALA A 350 12.57 11.87 19.30
C ALA A 350 12.02 11.20 20.57
N ARG A 351 11.41 10.01 20.45
CA ARG A 351 10.89 9.23 21.57
C ARG A 351 12.01 8.83 22.54
N LYS A 352 13.11 8.27 22.04
CA LYS A 352 14.27 7.88 22.87
C LYS A 352 14.87 9.07 23.61
N ALA A 353 14.96 10.23 22.97
CA ALA A 353 15.42 11.45 23.61
C ALA A 353 14.43 11.96 24.68
N LEU A 354 13.11 11.88 24.45
CA LEU A 354 12.12 12.24 25.48
C LEU A 354 12.20 11.31 26.70
N LEU A 355 12.43 10.00 26.48
CA LEU A 355 12.66 9.03 27.56
C LEU A 355 13.93 9.36 28.35
N SER A 356 15.05 9.61 27.67
CA SER A 356 16.32 9.96 28.34
C SER A 356 16.25 11.27 29.11
N LEU A 357 15.39 12.21 28.68
CA LEU A 357 15.11 13.47 29.37
C LEU A 357 14.04 13.36 30.47
N GLY A 358 13.47 12.17 30.72
CA GLY A 358 12.42 11.95 31.71
C GLY A 358 11.10 12.66 31.39
N ARG A 359 10.82 12.87 30.09
CA ARG A 359 9.60 13.55 29.58
C ARG A 359 8.55 12.59 29.03
N LEU A 360 8.87 11.30 29.00
CA LEU A 360 7.97 10.24 28.63
C LEU A 360 8.14 9.09 29.63
N GLU A 361 7.05 8.39 29.96
CA GLU A 361 7.12 7.15 30.73
C GLU A 361 7.58 6.00 29.83
N THR A 362 8.29 5.03 30.40
CA THR A 362 8.70 3.80 29.71
C THR A 362 7.48 2.92 29.45
N ARG A 363 6.75 3.20 28.37
CA ARG A 363 5.66 2.35 27.86
C ARG A 363 6.09 1.72 26.53
N GLN A 364 5.70 0.46 26.32
CA GLN A 364 5.93 -0.21 25.05
C GLN A 364 5.11 0.49 23.96
N ASP A 365 5.76 0.78 22.84
CA ASP A 365 5.12 1.43 21.70
C ASP A 365 5.36 0.56 20.47
N HIS A 366 4.36 -0.26 20.18
CA HIS A 366 4.40 -1.27 19.11
C HIS A 366 4.52 -0.65 17.70
N ASP A 367 4.32 0.66 17.56
CA ASP A 367 4.47 1.34 16.25
C ASP A 367 5.93 1.30 15.75
N PHE A 368 6.89 1.03 16.65
CA PHE A 368 8.32 0.88 16.36
C PHE A 368 8.83 -0.57 16.47
N ASP A 369 7.96 -1.54 16.73
CA ASP A 369 8.37 -2.94 16.82
C ASP A 369 8.67 -3.47 15.41
N ASP A 370 9.89 -3.95 15.22
CA ASP A 370 10.34 -4.52 13.96
C ASP A 370 11.22 -5.75 14.22
N PRO A 371 10.60 -6.92 14.48
CA PRO A 371 11.34 -8.14 14.86
C PRO A 371 12.30 -8.63 13.78
N GLU A 372 12.06 -8.26 12.52
CA GLU A 372 12.92 -8.61 11.40
C GLU A 372 14.17 -7.72 11.39
N LEU A 373 14.00 -6.41 11.52
CA LEU A 373 15.10 -5.48 11.69
C LEU A 373 15.95 -5.83 12.93
N ASP A 374 15.32 -6.19 14.05
CA ASP A 374 16.02 -6.60 15.26
C ASP A 374 16.97 -7.78 15.01
N LYS A 375 16.53 -8.79 14.25
CA LYS A 375 17.40 -9.90 13.83
C LYS A 375 18.57 -9.42 12.98
N TRP A 376 18.32 -8.50 12.05
CA TRP A 376 19.39 -7.95 11.20
C TRP A 376 20.40 -7.15 12.00
N LEU A 377 19.95 -6.38 13.00
CA LEU A 377 20.82 -5.60 13.88
C LEU A 377 21.73 -6.49 14.73
N VAL A 378 21.27 -7.67 15.15
CA VAL A 378 22.13 -8.67 15.83
C VAL A 378 23.29 -9.08 14.91
N VAL A 379 22.97 -9.49 13.68
CA VAL A 379 23.99 -9.91 12.69
C VAL A 379 24.93 -8.76 12.33
N PHE A 380 24.39 -7.54 12.21
CA PHE A 380 25.18 -6.33 11.96
C PHE A 380 26.20 -6.10 13.08
N ASN A 381 25.75 -6.10 14.33
CA ASN A 381 26.60 -5.86 15.49
C ASN A 381 27.66 -6.95 15.65
N GLU A 382 27.34 -8.21 15.37
CA GLU A 382 28.32 -9.29 15.33
C GLU A 382 29.42 -9.04 14.27
N LYS A 383 29.03 -8.65 13.06
CA LYS A 383 30.00 -8.33 11.98
C LYS A 383 30.84 -7.10 12.29
N LEU A 384 30.24 -6.09 12.93
CA LEU A 384 30.93 -4.89 13.40
C LEU A 384 31.98 -5.25 14.45
N ASN A 385 31.62 -6.07 15.45
CA ASN A 385 32.54 -6.53 16.50
C ASN A 385 33.67 -7.41 15.95
N ASN A 386 33.40 -8.21 14.91
CA ASN A 386 34.41 -9.03 14.24
C ASN A 386 35.29 -8.24 13.25
N GLY A 387 35.11 -6.92 13.14
CA GLY A 387 35.91 -6.06 12.27
C GLY A 387 35.64 -6.25 10.76
N VAL A 388 34.61 -7.01 10.42
CA VAL A 388 34.14 -7.21 9.03
C VAL A 388 33.47 -5.93 8.52
N ILE A 389 32.87 -5.16 9.44
CA ILE A 389 32.32 -3.82 9.20
C ILE A 389 33.10 -2.86 10.10
N LYS A 390 33.55 -1.72 9.56
CA LYS A 390 34.31 -0.74 10.35
C LYS A 390 33.39 0.14 11.20
N HIS A 391 33.73 0.34 12.47
CA HIS A 391 33.17 1.40 13.29
C HIS A 391 33.61 2.77 12.73
N ILE A 392 32.74 3.46 12.00
CA ILE A 392 32.87 4.93 11.83
C ILE A 392 32.19 5.58 13.02
N TYR A 393 32.83 5.55 14.18
CA TYR A 393 32.58 6.57 15.20
C TYR A 393 33.55 7.71 14.88
N LEU A 394 33.03 8.92 14.72
CA LEU A 394 33.85 10.11 14.87
C LEU A 394 34.36 10.07 16.31
N SER A 395 35.59 9.59 16.49
CA SER A 395 36.30 9.58 17.75
C SER A 395 36.40 11.01 18.26
N GLU A 396 35.98 11.15 19.51
CA GLU A 396 36.30 12.19 20.47
C GLU A 396 37.52 13.03 20.08
N GLU A 397 37.31 14.35 19.98
CA GLU A 397 38.38 15.31 20.24
C GLU A 397 38.90 15.03 21.64
N THR A 398 40.00 14.29 21.73
CA THR A 398 40.88 14.35 22.88
C THR A 398 41.39 15.77 22.97
N SER A 399 40.88 16.49 23.95
CA SER A 399 41.46 17.70 24.52
C SER A 399 42.96 17.51 24.73
N ASN A 400 43.75 18.19 23.91
CA ASN A 400 45.06 18.72 24.28
C ASN A 400 44.93 20.24 24.15
N ASP A 401 44.53 20.88 25.25
CA ASP A 401 45.23 22.00 25.89
C ASP A 401 44.45 22.51 27.11
#